data_AF-A0A2W1L5H3-F1
#
_entry.id   AF-A0A2W1L5H3-F1
#
_cell.length_a   1.000
_cell.length_b   1.000
_cell.length_c   1.000
_cell.angle_alpha   90.00
_cell.angle_beta   90.00
_cell.angle_gamma   90.00
#
_symmetry.space_group_name_H-M   'P 1'
#
loop_
_entity.id
_entity.type
_entity.pdbx_description
1 polymer ?
#
loop_
_entity_poly.entity_id
_entity_poly.type
_entity_poly.pdbx_seq_one_letter_code
_entity_poly.pdbx_strand_id
1 'polypeptide(L)'
;MKYIRDFALAIALTAASYYMGTLLVSGGINWWEALLIGITVVSLGAITEGLNAPIWLIILVPFPVGMLLLYFFLNTTVIMWFSTYLMTLLIYTLIHMLVSYSFQFHSLIPAWKLRTNPSAR
;
A
#
# COMPACT_ATOMS: atom_id res chain seq x y z
N MET A 1 10.65 -18.45 1.11
CA MET A 1 11.56 -17.28 1.05
C MET A 1 11.05 -16.18 0.12
N LYS A 2 10.60 -16.49 -1.11
CA LYS A 2 10.03 -15.51 -2.05
C LYS A 2 8.90 -14.68 -1.43
N TYR A 3 7.92 -15.32 -0.77
CA TYR A 3 6.82 -14.64 -0.07
C TYR A 3 7.31 -13.55 0.89
N ILE A 4 8.25 -13.88 1.79
CA ILE A 4 8.72 -12.96 2.83
C ILE A 4 9.42 -11.75 2.19
N ARG A 5 10.21 -11.99 1.15
CA ARG A 5 10.88 -10.92 0.39
C ARG A 5 9.86 -10.01 -0.30
N ASP A 6 8.88 -10.59 -0.99
CA ASP A 6 7.88 -9.84 -1.74
C ASP A 6 6.96 -9.05 -0.77
N PHE A 7 6.64 -9.63 0.39
CA PHE A 7 5.93 -8.96 1.47
C PHE A 7 6.71 -7.77 2.07
N ALA A 8 8.00 -7.97 2.38
CA ALA A 8 8.86 -6.90 2.87
C ALA A 8 9.03 -5.78 1.84
N LEU A 9 9.14 -6.13 0.55
CA LEU A 9 9.19 -5.17 -0.54
C LEU A 9 7.89 -4.38 -0.65
N ALA A 10 6.73 -5.04 -0.57
CA ALA A 10 5.43 -4.37 -0.58
C ALA A 10 5.27 -3.37 0.58
N ILE A 11 5.74 -3.73 1.78
CA ILE A 11 5.79 -2.81 2.93
C ILE A 11 6.66 -1.61 2.60
N ALA A 12 7.87 -1.83 2.10
CA ALA A 12 8.82 -0.75 1.79
C ALA A 12 8.29 0.21 0.72
N LEU A 13 7.71 -0.32 -0.36
CA LEU A 13 7.14 0.50 -1.45
C LEU A 13 5.90 1.27 -0.99
N THR A 14 5.05 0.64 -0.18
CA THR A 14 3.88 1.32 0.41
C THR A 14 4.32 2.44 1.34
N ALA A 15 5.23 2.16 2.27
CA ALA A 15 5.78 3.16 3.18
C ALA A 15 6.45 4.32 2.44
N ALA A 16 7.26 4.02 1.42
CA ALA A 16 7.89 5.03 0.57
C ALA A 16 6.85 5.93 -0.12
N SER A 17 5.75 5.35 -0.60
CA SER A 17 4.67 6.11 -1.24
C SER A 17 4.02 7.11 -0.28
N TYR A 18 3.72 6.69 0.96
CA TYR A 18 3.17 7.58 2.00
C TYR A 18 4.18 8.66 2.41
N TYR A 19 5.45 8.30 2.58
CA TYR A 19 6.49 9.27 2.92
C TYR A 19 6.67 10.32 1.82
N MET A 20 6.75 9.91 0.55
CA MET A 20 6.87 10.84 -0.57
C MET A 20 5.61 11.69 -0.76
N GLY A 21 4.42 11.10 -0.66
CA GLY A 21 3.16 11.83 -0.82
C GLY A 21 2.97 12.92 0.23
N THR A 22 3.35 12.63 1.48
CA THR A 22 3.30 13.61 2.58
C THR A 22 4.35 14.70 2.42
N LEU A 23 5.58 14.37 2.00
CA LEU A 23 6.63 15.35 1.73
C LEU A 23 6.24 16.36 0.65
N LEU A 24 5.54 15.93 -0.40
CA LEU A 24 5.21 16.78 -1.54
C LEU A 24 4.02 17.72 -1.30
N VAL A 25 3.17 17.45 -0.30
CA VAL A 25 1.91 18.19 -0.11
C VAL A 25 1.81 18.87 1.26
N SER A 26 2.27 18.21 2.31
CA SER A 26 1.88 18.55 3.69
C SER A 26 3.05 18.66 4.66
N GLY A 27 4.28 18.74 4.16
CA GLY A 27 5.49 18.94 4.97
C GLY A 27 6.10 17.65 5.51
N GLY A 28 5.52 16.50 5.18
CA GLY A 28 6.04 15.17 5.55
C GLY A 28 5.49 14.62 6.87
N ILE A 29 5.45 13.30 6.95
CA ILE A 29 5.37 12.55 8.22
C ILE A 29 6.75 11.97 8.55
N ASN A 30 6.96 11.50 9.77
CA ASN A 30 8.20 10.82 10.11
C ASN A 30 8.33 9.51 9.31
N TRP A 31 9.56 9.12 8.98
CA TRP A 31 9.82 7.89 8.22
C TRP A 31 9.28 6.63 8.94
N TRP A 32 9.29 6.61 10.27
CA TRP A 32 8.76 5.49 11.06
C TRP A 32 7.24 5.43 11.07
N GLU A 33 6.55 6.58 10.98
CA GLU A 33 5.09 6.66 10.82
C GLU A 33 4.69 6.09 9.46
N ALA A 34 5.41 6.49 8.41
CA ALA A 34 5.21 5.92 7.06
C ALA A 34 5.43 4.40 7.04
N LEU A 35 6.45 3.90 7.78
CA LEU A 35 6.70 2.47 7.91
C LEU A 35 5.56 1.74 8.65
N LEU A 36 5.01 2.32 9.72
CA LEU A 36 3.86 1.76 10.43
C LEU A 36 2.61 1.69 9.53
N ILE A 37 2.37 2.72 8.71
CA ILE A 37 1.29 2.68 7.71
C ILE A 37 1.54 1.52 6.75
N GLY A 38 2.75 1.42 6.18
CA GLY A 38 3.11 0.36 5.23
C GLY A 38 2.92 -1.04 5.81
N ILE A 39 3.42 -1.30 7.02
CA ILE A 39 3.24 -2.58 7.72
C ILE A 39 1.76 -2.89 7.90
N THR A 40 0.98 -1.93 8.38
CA THR A 40 -0.44 -2.13 8.70
C THR A 40 -1.25 -2.42 7.45
N VAL A 41 -1.13 -1.58 6.42
CA VAL A 41 -1.88 -1.69 5.16
C VAL A 41 -1.56 -3.01 4.46
N VAL A 42 -0.28 -3.36 4.34
CA VAL A 42 0.14 -4.58 3.63
C VAL A 42 -0.23 -5.84 4.42
N SER A 43 -0.09 -5.82 5.76
CA SER A 43 -0.51 -6.94 6.61
C SER A 43 -2.02 -7.17 6.52
N LEU A 44 -2.83 -6.10 6.56
CA LEU A 44 -4.27 -6.21 6.39
C LEU A 44 -4.63 -6.77 5.01
N GLY A 45 -3.95 -6.34 3.95
CA GLY A 45 -4.14 -6.91 2.62
C GLY A 45 -3.86 -8.42 2.59
N ALA A 46 -2.71 -8.84 3.15
CA ALA A 46 -2.31 -10.24 3.20
C ALA A 46 -3.22 -11.10 4.10
N ILE A 47 -3.68 -10.58 5.24
CA ILE A 47 -4.67 -11.26 6.09
C ILE A 47 -5.99 -11.42 5.35
N THR A 48 -6.47 -10.35 4.69
CA THR A 48 -7.73 -10.38 3.92
C THR A 48 -7.65 -11.39 2.78
N GLU A 49 -6.51 -11.47 2.08
CA GLU A 49 -6.25 -12.51 1.08
C GLU A 49 -6.22 -13.91 1.71
N GLY A 50 -5.55 -14.08 2.86
CA GLY A 50 -5.47 -15.35 3.58
C GLY A 50 -6.82 -15.89 4.03
N LEU A 51 -7.81 -15.02 4.23
CA LEU A 51 -9.21 -15.38 4.50
C LEU A 51 -10.01 -15.76 3.24
N ASN A 52 -9.37 -15.84 2.07
CA ASN A 52 -10.00 -16.09 0.76
C ASN A 52 -11.09 -15.06 0.40
N ALA A 53 -10.90 -13.81 0.84
CA ALA A 53 -11.82 -12.73 0.51
C ALA A 53 -11.84 -12.44 -1.01
N PRO A 54 -12.94 -11.91 -1.55
CA PRO A 54 -12.98 -11.49 -2.94
C PRO A 54 -12.01 -10.34 -3.20
N ILE A 55 -11.51 -10.24 -4.44
CA ILE A 55 -10.46 -9.30 -4.85
C ILE A 55 -10.75 -7.84 -4.45
N TRP A 56 -12.00 -7.42 -4.57
CA TRP A 56 -12.42 -6.05 -4.25
C TRP A 56 -12.28 -5.76 -2.76
N LEU A 57 -12.44 -6.76 -1.88
CA LEU A 57 -12.33 -6.60 -0.44
C LEU A 57 -10.85 -6.56 0.00
N ILE A 58 -9.99 -7.35 -0.65
CA ILE A 58 -8.54 -7.31 -0.46
C ILE A 58 -8.00 -5.91 -0.78
N ILE A 59 -8.58 -5.26 -1.79
CA ILE A 59 -8.26 -3.87 -2.16
C ILE A 59 -8.91 -2.89 -1.18
N LEU A 60 -10.19 -3.07 -0.86
CA LEU A 60 -10.95 -2.07 -0.12
C LEU A 60 -10.54 -2.00 1.36
N VAL A 61 -10.22 -3.12 2.02
CA VAL A 61 -9.97 -3.13 3.48
C VAL A 61 -8.75 -2.29 3.89
N PRO A 62 -7.59 -2.37 3.21
CA PRO A 62 -6.43 -1.58 3.59
C PRO A 62 -6.60 -0.07 3.36
N PHE A 63 -7.47 0.35 2.45
CA PHE A 63 -7.63 1.75 2.06
C PHE A 63 -8.13 2.65 3.22
N PRO A 64 -9.28 2.37 3.87
CA PRO A 64 -9.75 3.14 5.02
C PRO A 64 -8.74 3.17 6.16
N VAL A 65 -8.02 2.07 6.39
CA VAL A 65 -7.03 2.00 7.47
C VAL A 65 -5.83 2.89 7.17
N GLY A 66 -5.31 2.83 5.93
CA GLY A 66 -4.24 3.73 5.50
C GLY A 66 -4.65 5.20 5.55
N MET A 67 -5.87 5.51 5.11
CA MET A 67 -6.48 6.84 5.18
C MET A 67 -6.56 7.36 6.63
N LEU A 68 -7.05 6.53 7.55
CA LEU A 68 -7.18 6.88 8.97
C LEU A 68 -5.81 7.09 9.63
N LEU A 69 -4.84 6.19 9.41
CA LEU A 69 -3.51 6.35 9.97
C LEU A 69 -2.83 7.61 9.44
N LEU A 70 -2.95 7.89 8.13
CA LEU A 70 -2.44 9.12 7.54
C LEU A 70 -3.10 10.36 8.18
N TYR A 71 -4.41 10.32 8.45
CA TYR A 71 -5.10 11.42 9.13
C TYR A 71 -4.51 11.67 10.53
N PHE A 72 -4.33 10.60 11.31
CA PHE A 72 -3.79 10.70 12.67
C PHE A 72 -2.36 11.20 12.71
N PHE A 73 -1.48 10.71 11.82
CA PHE A 73 -0.08 11.13 11.81
C PHE A 73 0.11 12.54 11.22
N LEU A 74 -0.68 12.91 10.21
CA LEU A 74 -0.48 14.19 9.55
C LEU A 74 -0.92 15.38 10.41
N ASN A 75 -1.98 15.22 11.22
CA ASN A 75 -2.49 16.26 12.13
C ASN A 75 -2.76 17.62 11.44
N THR A 76 -3.31 17.58 10.22
CA THR A 76 -3.66 18.77 9.40
C THR A 76 -5.16 18.86 9.14
N THR A 77 -5.58 19.90 8.41
CA THR A 77 -6.97 20.02 7.93
C THR A 77 -7.37 18.85 7.04
N VAL A 78 -8.68 18.56 7.00
CA VAL A 78 -9.27 17.49 6.17
C VAL A 78 -8.92 17.66 4.70
N ILE A 79 -8.90 18.90 4.19
CA ILE A 79 -8.56 19.19 2.79
C ILE A 79 -7.11 18.77 2.51
N MET A 80 -6.17 19.19 3.37
CA MET A 80 -4.76 18.87 3.20
C MET A 80 -4.48 17.37 3.34
N TRP A 81 -5.15 16.70 4.27
CA TRP A 81 -5.11 15.24 4.41
C TRP A 81 -5.62 14.54 3.13
N PHE A 82 -6.78 14.94 2.62
CA PHE A 82 -7.36 14.31 1.44
C PHE A 82 -6.48 14.54 0.19
N SER A 83 -5.95 15.75 -0.01
CA SER A 83 -4.99 16.04 -1.08
C SER A 83 -3.69 15.22 -0.94
N THR A 84 -3.17 15.10 0.29
CA THR A 84 -1.99 14.26 0.57
C THR A 84 -2.26 12.80 0.25
N TYR A 85 -3.46 12.31 0.58
CA TYR A 85 -3.87 10.95 0.27
C TYR A 85 -3.97 10.70 -1.24
N LEU A 86 -4.57 11.62 -1.99
CA LEU A 86 -4.62 11.53 -3.46
C LEU A 86 -3.22 11.51 -4.09
N MET A 87 -2.32 12.36 -3.59
CA MET A 87 -0.93 12.38 -4.04
C MET A 87 -0.20 11.08 -3.71
N THR A 88 -0.40 10.57 -2.49
CA THR A 88 0.13 9.26 -2.07
C THR A 88 -0.38 8.15 -2.98
N LEU A 89 -1.67 8.14 -3.34
CA LEU A 89 -2.25 7.14 -4.22
C LEU A 89 -1.63 7.22 -5.63
N LEU A 90 -1.45 8.43 -6.17
CA LEU A 90 -0.78 8.63 -7.45
C LEU A 90 0.64 8.06 -7.43
N ILE A 91 1.44 8.41 -6.42
CA ILE A 91 2.81 7.92 -6.26
C ILE A 91 2.83 6.41 -6.08
N TYR A 92 1.97 5.87 -5.23
CA TYR A 92 1.80 4.44 -5.01
C TYR A 92 1.55 3.72 -6.33
N THR A 93 0.61 4.19 -7.14
CA THR A 93 0.29 3.59 -8.44
C THR A 93 1.48 3.68 -9.39
N LEU A 94 2.17 4.81 -9.48
CA LEU A 94 3.36 4.97 -10.34
C LEU A 94 4.50 4.03 -9.94
N ILE A 95 4.84 3.98 -8.65
CA ILE A 95 5.89 3.12 -8.10
C ILE A 95 5.56 1.66 -8.38
N HIS A 96 4.33 1.24 -8.05
CA HIS A 96 3.94 -0.13 -8.26
C HIS A 96 3.91 -0.48 -9.75
N MET A 97 3.49 0.43 -10.64
CA MET A 97 3.51 0.19 -12.10
C MET A 97 4.92 -0.10 -12.59
N LEU A 98 5.90 0.71 -12.18
CA LEU A 98 7.30 0.56 -12.57
C LEU A 98 7.90 -0.75 -12.02
N VAL A 99 7.59 -1.09 -10.77
CA VAL A 99 8.03 -2.36 -10.15
C VAL A 99 7.37 -3.55 -10.84
N SER A 100 6.06 -3.51 -11.07
CA SER A 100 5.33 -4.58 -11.77
C SER A 100 5.86 -4.83 -13.17
N TYR A 101 6.20 -3.76 -13.92
CA TYR A 101 6.85 -3.87 -15.22
C TYR A 101 8.23 -4.54 -15.12
N SER A 102 9.06 -4.10 -14.18
CA SER A 102 10.43 -4.59 -14.01
C SER A 102 10.51 -6.05 -13.53
N PHE A 103 9.55 -6.48 -12.71
CA PHE A 103 9.52 -7.80 -12.09
C PHE A 103 8.45 -8.75 -12.70
N GLN A 104 7.75 -8.33 -13.76
CA GLN A 104 6.71 -9.11 -14.47
C GLN A 104 5.56 -9.59 -13.56
N PHE A 105 5.11 -8.73 -12.64
CA PHE A 105 3.94 -9.02 -11.80
C PHE A 105 2.62 -8.78 -12.56
N HIS A 106 1.64 -9.67 -12.41
CA HIS A 106 0.40 -9.67 -13.20
C HIS A 106 -0.68 -8.68 -12.74
N SER A 107 -0.56 -8.02 -11.58
CA SER A 107 -1.61 -7.11 -11.10
C SER A 107 -1.07 -6.02 -10.18
N LEU A 108 -1.68 -4.84 -10.30
CA LEU A 108 -1.26 -3.54 -9.75
C LEU A 108 -2.12 -3.03 -8.59
N ILE A 109 -2.93 -3.91 -8.03
CA ILE A 109 -3.70 -3.74 -6.80
C ILE A 109 -3.47 -5.05 -6.04
N PRO A 110 -3.39 -5.08 -4.69
CA PRO A 110 -2.62 -6.06 -3.90
C PRO A 110 -3.23 -7.47 -3.86
N ALA A 111 -3.67 -7.99 -4.99
CA ALA A 111 -3.65 -9.38 -5.33
C ALA A 111 -2.22 -9.79 -5.70
N TRP A 112 -1.30 -9.63 -4.74
CA TRP A 112 -0.17 -10.53 -4.69
C TRP A 112 -0.81 -11.90 -4.57
N LYS A 113 -0.92 -12.70 -5.64
CA LYS A 113 -1.26 -14.11 -5.44
C LYS A 113 -0.08 -14.71 -4.69
N LEU A 114 -0.13 -14.66 -3.36
CA LEU A 114 0.94 -15.14 -2.51
C LEU A 114 1.04 -16.67 -2.57
N ARG A 115 0.00 -17.31 -3.14
CA ARG A 115 -0.07 -18.73 -3.49
C ARG A 115 -0.10 -18.89 -5.02
N THR A 116 0.94 -19.53 -5.57
CA THR A 116 0.87 -20.10 -6.92
C THR A 116 -0.05 -21.32 -6.88
N ASN A 117 -1.33 -21.17 -7.22
CA ASN A 117 -2.16 -22.34 -7.52
C ASN A 117 -2.07 -22.63 -9.04
N PRO A 118 -1.59 -23.80 -9.49
CA PRO A 118 -1.44 -24.11 -10.92
C PRO A 118 -2.76 -24.35 -11.66
N SER A 119 -3.92 -24.30 -10.98
CA SER A 119 -5.20 -24.78 -11.53
C SER A 119 -6.16 -23.67 -11.98
N ALA A 120 -5.67 -22.65 -12.68
CA ALA A 120 -6.53 -21.70 -13.39
C ALA A 120 -5.93 -21.42 -14.78
N ARG A 121 -6.08 -22.41 -15.65
CA ARG A 121 -6.29 -22.19 -17.09
C ARG A 121 -7.79 -22.18 -17.31
#